data_AF-A0A536M3Y9-F1
#
_entry.id   AF-A0A536M3Y9-F1
#
_cell.length_a   1.000
_cell.length_b   1.000
_cell.length_c   1.000
_cell.angle_alpha   90.00
_cell.angle_beta   90.00
_cell.angle_gamma   90.00
#
_symmetry.space_group_name_H-M   'P 1'
#
loop_
_entity.id
_entity.type
_entity.pdbx_description
1 polymer ?
#
loop_
_entity_poly.entity_id
_entity_poly.type
_entity_poly.pdbx_seq_one_letter_code
_entity_poly.pdbx_strand_id
1 'polypeptide(L)'
;MPATIAPSPVMDTPSPGPDEAPEYQLDVPSFAPVATCLPSVSAPGTKTWRWGDVTIVTPEGSGVHVGGILGPQAQPVMAIFSETDTSERILIDAFSGQLVSAGPDDDPVFEKQKEIGAALATVSICPIDPSTAPWPYAGPSPNGPRRTLGKISFLQPDPASGVQWTFEIDDPGGMFLLLQTARSEVAIDAETGAVSQETARIHADDKVAFDRYIATIQIVEK
;
A
#
# COMPACT_ATOMS: atom_id res chain seq x y z
N MET A 1 -31.84 -74.25 -43.16
CA MET A 1 -32.04 -72.97 -42.44
C MET A 1 -31.29 -73.05 -41.13
N PRO A 2 -30.12 -72.40 -41.00
CA PRO A 2 -29.30 -72.45 -39.78
C PRO A 2 -29.61 -71.26 -38.85
N ALA A 3 -29.57 -71.54 -37.55
CA ALA A 3 -29.85 -70.61 -36.47
C ALA A 3 -28.72 -69.60 -36.24
N THR A 4 -29.13 -68.37 -35.96
CA THR A 4 -28.33 -67.16 -35.73
C THR A 4 -27.50 -67.23 -34.44
N ILE A 5 -26.22 -66.91 -34.55
CA ILE A 5 -25.30 -66.63 -33.43
C ILE A 5 -25.32 -65.12 -33.17
N ALA A 6 -25.63 -64.71 -31.94
CA ALA A 6 -25.53 -63.32 -31.49
C ALA A 6 -24.09 -63.01 -31.01
N PRO A 7 -23.50 -61.84 -31.37
CA PRO A 7 -22.24 -61.40 -30.78
C PRO A 7 -22.45 -60.64 -29.46
N SER A 8 -21.52 -60.85 -28.52
CA SER A 8 -21.44 -60.22 -27.20
C SER A 8 -21.20 -58.69 -27.27
N PRO A 9 -21.74 -57.89 -26.33
CA PRO A 9 -21.33 -56.50 -26.19
C PRO A 9 -19.99 -56.37 -25.45
N VAL A 10 -19.16 -55.49 -26.00
CA VAL A 10 -17.81 -55.08 -25.57
C VAL A 10 -17.90 -54.21 -24.31
N MET A 11 -16.88 -54.34 -23.46
CA MET A 11 -16.71 -53.58 -22.21
C MET A 11 -16.57 -52.06 -22.47
N ASP A 12 -17.39 -51.25 -21.81
CA ASP A 12 -17.12 -49.83 -21.60
C ASP A 12 -16.08 -49.69 -20.48
N THR A 13 -14.86 -49.34 -20.86
CA THR A 13 -13.86 -48.78 -19.93
C THR A 13 -14.13 -47.28 -19.83
N PRO A 14 -14.23 -46.69 -18.63
CA PRO A 14 -14.32 -45.25 -18.49
C PRO A 14 -13.04 -44.62 -19.04
N SER A 15 -13.20 -43.73 -20.02
CA SER A 15 -12.13 -42.88 -20.53
C SER A 15 -11.60 -42.01 -19.38
N PRO A 16 -10.28 -41.94 -19.12
CA PRO A 16 -9.76 -40.91 -18.24
C PRO A 16 -10.03 -39.56 -18.92
N GLY A 17 -10.76 -38.68 -18.22
CA GLY A 17 -10.93 -37.28 -18.65
C GLY A 17 -9.58 -36.57 -18.68
N PRO A 18 -9.46 -35.47 -19.43
CA PRO A 18 -8.21 -34.75 -19.57
C PRO A 18 -7.78 -34.22 -18.19
N ASP A 19 -6.50 -34.46 -17.89
CA ASP A 19 -5.69 -33.89 -16.82
C ASP A 19 -6.34 -32.67 -16.14
N GLU A 20 -6.82 -32.87 -14.90
CA GLU A 20 -6.87 -31.76 -13.94
C GLU A 20 -5.43 -31.26 -13.83
N ALA A 21 -5.17 -30.09 -14.42
CA ALA A 21 -3.94 -29.36 -14.19
C ALA A 21 -3.68 -29.33 -12.68
N PRO A 22 -2.46 -29.59 -12.20
CA PRO A 22 -2.18 -29.49 -10.78
C PRO A 22 -2.64 -28.09 -10.34
N GLU A 23 -3.53 -28.04 -9.35
CA GLU A 23 -3.80 -26.80 -8.63
C GLU A 23 -2.45 -26.36 -8.10
N TYR A 24 -1.84 -25.36 -8.75
CA TYR A 24 -0.69 -24.68 -8.21
C TYR A 24 -1.19 -23.96 -6.96
N GLN A 25 -1.09 -24.62 -5.81
CA GLN A 25 -1.07 -23.93 -4.54
C GLN A 25 0.13 -22.99 -4.63
N LEU A 26 -0.15 -21.71 -4.90
CA LEU A 26 0.83 -20.67 -4.68
C LEU A 26 1.35 -20.87 -3.25
N ASP A 27 2.64 -21.20 -3.13
CA ASP A 27 3.38 -21.15 -1.86
C ASP A 27 3.54 -19.67 -1.52
N VAL A 28 2.41 -19.04 -1.19
CA VAL A 28 2.37 -17.71 -0.63
C VAL A 28 3.10 -17.83 0.70
N PRO A 29 4.24 -17.13 0.91
CA PRO A 29 4.95 -17.23 2.17
C PRO A 29 3.98 -16.95 3.30
N SER A 30 3.84 -17.92 4.20
CA SER A 30 3.05 -17.77 5.43
C SER A 30 3.62 -16.60 6.22
N PHE A 31 3.01 -15.43 6.03
CA PHE A 31 3.33 -14.22 6.74
C PHE A 31 2.28 -14.03 7.84
N ALA A 32 2.73 -13.98 9.09
CA ALA A 32 1.89 -13.65 10.23
C ALA A 32 2.36 -12.29 10.79
N PRO A 33 1.54 -11.23 10.72
CA PRO A 33 1.92 -9.95 11.29
C PRO A 33 2.15 -10.08 12.79
N VAL A 34 3.18 -9.39 13.29
CA VAL A 34 3.48 -9.37 14.72
C VAL A 34 2.46 -8.45 15.39
N ALA A 35 1.60 -9.01 16.26
CA ALA A 35 0.55 -8.26 16.95
C ALA A 35 1.05 -7.28 18.03
N THR A 36 2.36 -7.22 18.26
CA THR A 36 3.00 -6.35 19.25
C THR A 36 3.74 -5.23 18.55
N CYS A 37 3.50 -4.01 19.03
CA CYS A 37 4.23 -2.85 18.56
C CYS A 37 5.71 -2.95 18.88
N LEU A 38 6.52 -3.03 17.83
CA LEU A 38 7.95 -2.89 17.96
C LEU A 38 8.24 -1.50 18.55
N PRO A 39 9.07 -1.41 19.61
CA PRO A 39 9.43 -0.12 20.18
C PRO A 39 9.98 0.78 19.08
N SER A 40 9.52 2.03 19.06
CA SER A 40 9.68 3.02 17.98
C SER A 40 11.12 3.53 17.78
N VAL A 41 12.12 2.72 18.09
CA VAL A 41 13.52 3.06 17.90
C VAL A 41 13.96 2.45 16.58
N SER A 42 13.84 3.23 15.51
CA SER A 42 14.49 2.92 14.24
C SER A 42 15.98 2.72 14.52
N ALA A 43 16.49 1.50 14.29
CA ALA A 43 17.92 1.26 14.35
C ALA A 43 18.63 2.13 13.30
N PRO A 44 19.90 2.52 13.51
CA PRO A 44 20.66 3.25 12.49
C PRO A 44 20.60 2.53 11.14
N GLY A 45 20.30 3.27 10.07
CA GLY A 45 20.15 2.70 8.72
C GLY A 45 18.80 2.03 8.46
N THR A 46 17.77 2.32 9.27
CA THR A 46 16.40 1.85 9.04
C THR A 46 15.40 2.99 8.97
N LYS A 47 14.29 2.74 8.29
CA LYS A 47 13.21 3.68 8.07
C LYS A 47 11.88 3.04 8.46
N THR A 48 11.09 3.76 9.24
CA THR A 48 9.76 3.33 9.67
C THR A 48 8.71 3.88 8.73
N TRP A 49 7.79 3.01 8.30
CA TRP A 49 6.65 3.33 7.46
C TRP A 49 5.37 2.99 8.21
N ARG A 50 4.38 3.88 8.15
CA ARG A 50 3.04 3.63 8.67
C ARG A 50 2.00 3.84 7.58
N TRP A 51 0.93 3.06 7.62
CA TRP A 51 -0.29 3.28 6.84
C TRP A 51 -1.45 2.58 7.54
N GLY A 52 -2.44 3.36 7.98
CA GLY A 52 -3.49 2.85 8.85
C GLY A 52 -2.91 2.34 10.16
N ASP A 53 -3.23 1.10 10.50
CA ASP A 53 -2.71 0.42 11.67
C ASP A 53 -1.47 -0.43 11.34
N VAL A 54 -0.99 -0.45 10.09
CA VAL A 54 0.20 -1.21 9.74
C VAL A 54 1.47 -0.37 9.87
N THR A 55 2.46 -0.94 10.56
CA THR A 55 3.82 -0.40 10.67
C THR A 55 4.84 -1.38 10.12
N ILE A 56 5.79 -0.88 9.32
CA ILE A 56 6.92 -1.64 8.77
C ILE A 56 8.21 -0.90 9.05
N VAL A 57 9.28 -1.65 9.31
CA VAL A 57 10.65 -1.11 9.42
C VAL A 57 11.49 -1.72 8.30
N THR A 58 11.99 -0.87 7.41
CA THR A 58 12.84 -1.32 6.31
C THR A 58 14.27 -0.79 6.47
N PRO A 59 15.28 -1.45 5.91
CA PRO A 59 16.57 -0.81 5.68
C PRO A 59 16.41 0.49 4.87
N GLU A 60 17.31 1.45 5.08
CA GLU A 60 17.53 2.55 4.14
C GLU A 60 17.96 1.95 2.80
N GLY A 61 17.22 2.23 1.71
CA GLY A 61 17.43 1.57 0.41
C GLY A 61 16.41 0.47 0.07
N SER A 62 15.31 0.35 0.81
CA SER A 62 14.16 -0.50 0.43
C SER A 62 12.95 0.36 0.08
N GLY A 63 12.24 -0.05 -0.99
CA GLY A 63 11.08 0.66 -1.51
C GLY A 63 9.80 0.27 -0.78
N VAL A 64 9.16 1.24 -0.12
CA VAL A 64 7.79 1.09 0.35
C VAL A 64 6.97 2.22 -0.25
N HIS A 65 5.82 1.86 -0.79
CA HIS A 65 4.80 2.80 -1.23
C HIS A 65 3.52 2.44 -0.51
N VAL A 66 2.73 3.43 -0.14
CA VAL A 66 1.42 3.16 0.46
C VAL A 66 0.37 3.81 -0.44
N GLY A 67 -0.78 3.18 -0.56
CA GLY A 67 -1.82 3.69 -1.46
C GLY A 67 -3.12 2.90 -1.32
N GLY A 68 -4.10 3.22 -2.15
CA GLY A 68 -5.30 2.38 -2.31
C GLY A 68 -5.13 1.40 -3.49
N ILE A 69 -5.82 0.27 -3.45
CA ILE A 69 -6.12 -0.46 -4.69
C ILE A 69 -7.15 0.37 -5.47
N LEU A 70 -6.79 0.87 -6.65
CA LEU A 70 -7.65 1.72 -7.49
C LEU A 70 -9.05 1.09 -7.67
N GLY A 71 -10.08 1.78 -7.18
CA GLY A 71 -11.49 1.40 -7.34
C GLY A 71 -12.44 2.14 -6.39
N PRO A 72 -13.75 2.19 -6.67
CA PRO A 72 -14.75 2.90 -5.85
C PRO A 72 -14.95 2.30 -4.44
N GLN A 73 -14.33 1.16 -4.13
CA GLN A 73 -14.20 0.58 -2.80
C GLN A 73 -12.72 0.35 -2.43
N ALA A 74 -11.83 1.27 -2.84
CA ALA A 74 -10.38 1.15 -2.65
C ALA A 74 -10.03 0.79 -1.20
N GLN A 75 -9.66 -0.48 -1.00
CA GLN A 75 -9.09 -0.93 0.26
C GLN A 75 -7.72 -0.27 0.40
N PRO A 76 -7.45 0.42 1.52
CA PRO A 76 -6.14 0.98 1.76
C PRO A 76 -5.14 -0.16 1.96
N VAL A 77 -4.05 -0.12 1.19
CA VAL A 77 -3.01 -1.14 1.22
C VAL A 77 -1.63 -0.52 1.35
N MET A 78 -0.73 -1.24 2.01
CA MET A 78 0.69 -0.95 2.00
C MET A 78 1.36 -1.85 0.95
N ALA A 79 2.04 -1.24 -0.01
CA ALA A 79 2.80 -1.94 -1.05
C ALA A 79 4.29 -1.98 -0.71
N ILE A 80 4.86 -3.17 -0.62
CA ILE A 80 6.29 -3.39 -0.42
C ILE A 80 6.89 -3.88 -1.73
N PHE A 81 7.99 -3.27 -2.17
CA PHE A 81 8.69 -3.67 -3.39
C PHE A 81 10.21 -3.44 -3.28
N SER A 82 10.96 -3.95 -4.26
CA SER A 82 12.39 -3.67 -4.35
C SER A 82 12.62 -2.28 -4.94
N GLU A 83 13.63 -1.53 -4.47
CA GLU A 83 13.99 -0.26 -5.13
C GLU A 83 14.40 -0.43 -6.59
N THR A 84 14.86 -1.64 -6.95
CA THR A 84 15.30 -1.96 -8.31
C THR A 84 14.17 -2.42 -9.22
N ASP A 85 13.02 -2.77 -8.66
CA ASP A 85 11.86 -3.24 -9.40
C ASP A 85 10.56 -2.98 -8.63
N THR A 86 9.73 -2.09 -9.20
CA THR A 86 8.42 -1.72 -8.64
C THR A 86 7.27 -2.53 -9.23
N SER A 87 7.53 -3.41 -10.21
CA SER A 87 6.51 -4.22 -10.87
C SER A 87 6.06 -5.39 -9.99
N GLU A 88 6.98 -5.94 -9.22
CA GLU A 88 6.69 -6.90 -8.16
C GLU A 88 6.40 -6.17 -6.84
N ARG A 89 5.19 -6.36 -6.32
CA ARG A 89 4.78 -5.78 -5.04
C ARG A 89 3.95 -6.73 -4.21
N ILE A 90 4.21 -6.71 -2.92
CA ILE A 90 3.35 -7.34 -1.93
C ILE A 90 2.40 -6.28 -1.39
N LEU A 91 1.10 -6.55 -1.46
CA LEU A 91 0.05 -5.70 -0.93
C LEU A 91 -0.42 -6.24 0.41
N ILE A 92 -0.35 -5.41 1.44
CA ILE A 92 -0.80 -5.70 2.80
C ILE A 92 -1.98 -4.80 3.12
N ASP A 93 -3.05 -5.34 3.68
CA ASP A 93 -4.19 -4.55 4.16
C ASP A 93 -3.75 -3.61 5.29
N ALA A 94 -4.10 -2.33 5.17
CA ALA A 94 -3.61 -1.29 6.06
C ALA A 94 -4.14 -1.35 7.50
N PHE A 95 -5.12 -2.20 7.81
CA PHE A 95 -5.72 -2.28 9.15
C PHE A 95 -5.49 -3.63 9.83
N SER A 96 -5.64 -4.72 9.07
CA SER A 96 -5.47 -6.08 9.56
C SER A 96 -4.05 -6.60 9.40
N GLY A 97 -3.20 -5.91 8.61
CA GLY A 97 -1.88 -6.40 8.26
C GLY A 97 -1.91 -7.71 7.46
N GLN A 98 -3.06 -8.14 6.93
CA GLN A 98 -3.15 -9.36 6.15
C GLN A 98 -2.61 -9.16 4.74
N LEU A 99 -2.03 -10.22 4.19
CA LEU A 99 -1.63 -10.24 2.79
C LEU A 99 -2.87 -10.20 1.88
N VAL A 100 -2.93 -9.21 0.99
CA VAL A 100 -4.01 -9.02 0.02
C VAL A 100 -3.62 -9.58 -1.36
N SER A 101 -2.37 -9.39 -1.78
CA SER A 101 -1.86 -9.87 -3.07
C SER A 101 -0.33 -9.92 -3.05
N ALA A 102 0.26 -10.83 -3.83
CA ALA A 102 1.71 -11.02 -3.93
C ALA A 102 2.14 -11.07 -5.42
N GLY A 103 1.92 -10.00 -6.17
CA GLY A 103 2.33 -9.90 -7.59
C GLY A 103 1.49 -10.73 -8.57
N PRO A 104 1.75 -10.60 -9.90
CA PRO A 104 1.12 -11.45 -10.91
C PRO A 104 1.56 -12.92 -10.77
N ASP A 105 0.62 -13.84 -10.96
CA ASP A 105 0.76 -15.30 -10.73
C ASP A 105 1.92 -15.99 -11.47
N ASP A 106 2.55 -15.33 -12.44
CA ASP A 106 3.57 -15.92 -13.33
C ASP A 106 5.02 -15.56 -12.97
N ASP A 107 5.27 -14.65 -12.02
CA ASP A 107 6.62 -14.41 -11.48
C ASP A 107 6.62 -14.70 -9.99
N PRO A 108 7.36 -15.72 -9.53
CA PRO A 108 7.35 -16.05 -8.13
C PRO A 108 8.05 -14.90 -7.39
N VAL A 109 7.27 -14.16 -6.60
CA VAL A 109 7.73 -13.29 -5.48
C VAL A 109 8.88 -13.90 -4.66
N PHE A 110 9.05 -15.22 -4.77
CA PHE A 110 10.19 -16.03 -4.38
C PHE A 110 11.58 -15.50 -4.81
N GLU A 111 11.77 -14.92 -6.00
CA GLU A 111 13.10 -14.42 -6.41
C GLU A 111 13.51 -13.16 -5.63
N LYS A 112 12.54 -12.30 -5.28
CA LYS A 112 12.75 -11.08 -4.49
C LYS A 112 12.44 -11.24 -3.00
N GLN A 113 12.05 -12.44 -2.56
CA GLN A 113 11.69 -12.77 -1.18
C GLN A 113 12.81 -12.41 -0.19
N LYS A 114 14.08 -12.47 -0.60
CA LYS A 114 15.20 -12.06 0.25
C LYS A 114 15.29 -10.54 0.43
N GLU A 115 14.91 -9.76 -0.59
CA GLU A 115 14.93 -8.29 -0.56
C GLU A 115 13.74 -7.75 0.24
N ILE A 116 12.55 -8.32 0.04
CA ILE A 116 11.31 -7.88 0.71
C ILE A 116 11.04 -8.61 2.03
N GLY A 117 11.63 -9.80 2.23
CA GLY A 117 11.39 -10.65 3.41
C GLY A 117 11.84 -10.00 4.72
N ALA A 118 12.90 -9.18 4.67
CA ALA A 118 13.31 -8.37 5.83
C ALA A 118 12.24 -7.34 6.21
N ALA A 119 11.61 -6.70 5.22
CA ALA A 119 10.49 -5.78 5.46
C ALA A 119 9.26 -6.53 6.00
N LEU A 120 8.89 -7.66 5.37
CA LEU A 120 7.77 -8.50 5.83
C LEU A 120 7.94 -8.94 7.28
N ALA A 121 9.14 -9.34 7.70
CA ALA A 121 9.41 -9.77 9.07
C ALA A 121 9.19 -8.67 10.14
N THR A 122 9.07 -7.41 9.73
CA THR A 122 8.85 -6.26 10.63
C THR A 122 7.43 -5.73 10.62
N VAL A 123 6.56 -6.29 9.77
CA VAL A 123 5.17 -5.87 9.69
C VAL A 123 4.50 -6.12 11.04
N SER A 124 3.97 -5.06 11.61
CA SER A 124 3.28 -5.06 12.90
C SER A 124 1.98 -4.28 12.80
N ILE A 125 0.99 -4.69 13.59
CA ILE A 125 -0.30 -4.01 13.68
C ILE A 125 -0.27 -3.12 14.92
N CYS A 126 -0.19 -1.82 14.67
CA CYS A 126 -0.07 -0.74 15.63
C CYS A 126 -0.96 0.43 15.21
N PRO A 127 -2.15 0.54 15.82
CA PRO A 127 -2.97 1.72 15.66
C PRO A 127 -2.17 2.98 15.96
N ILE A 128 -2.36 4.00 15.13
CA ILE A 128 -1.65 5.27 15.32
C ILE A 128 -2.12 5.93 16.62
N ASP A 129 -1.17 6.24 17.50
CA ASP A 129 -1.38 7.11 18.65
C ASP A 129 -0.96 8.54 18.25
N PRO A 130 -1.91 9.48 18.05
CA PRO A 130 -1.59 10.85 17.67
C PRO A 130 -0.66 11.58 18.65
N SER A 131 -0.63 11.17 19.92
CA SER A 131 0.18 11.84 20.94
C SER A 131 1.67 11.51 20.84
N THR A 132 2.00 10.36 20.24
CA THR A 132 3.37 9.86 20.09
C THR A 132 3.82 9.77 18.63
N ALA A 133 2.90 9.89 17.68
CA ALA A 133 3.21 9.93 16.26
C ALA A 133 4.03 11.19 15.89
N PRO A 134 4.93 11.10 14.89
CA PRO A 134 5.67 12.26 14.39
C PRO A 134 4.76 13.40 13.92
N TRP A 135 5.36 14.55 13.64
CA TRP A 135 4.68 15.64 12.97
C TRP A 135 4.00 15.11 11.69
N PRO A 136 2.71 15.40 11.46
CA PRO A 136 1.92 16.54 11.95
C PRO A 136 1.11 16.29 13.22
N TYR A 137 1.11 15.08 13.77
CA TYR A 137 0.27 14.76 14.93
C TYR A 137 0.83 15.37 16.21
N ALA A 138 2.13 15.19 16.48
CA ALA A 138 2.82 15.77 17.62
C ALA A 138 4.08 16.55 17.21
N GLY A 139 4.66 17.28 18.17
CA GLY A 139 5.93 18.00 17.98
C GLY A 139 5.86 19.22 17.05
N PRO A 140 6.98 19.94 16.86
CA PRO A 140 7.06 21.10 15.95
C PRO A 140 7.09 20.67 14.48
N SER A 141 6.76 21.60 13.58
CA SER A 141 6.92 21.37 12.13
C SER A 141 8.39 21.16 11.77
N PRO A 142 8.72 20.18 10.90
CA PRO A 142 10.09 19.92 10.53
C PRO A 142 10.66 21.03 9.65
N ASN A 143 11.92 21.41 9.91
CA ASN A 143 12.71 22.24 9.02
C ASN A 143 13.35 21.35 7.93
N GLY A 144 12.50 20.79 7.06
CA GLY A 144 12.90 19.85 6.02
C GLY A 144 12.94 20.45 4.62
N PRO A 145 13.46 19.71 3.63
CA PRO A 145 13.36 20.11 2.23
C PRO A 145 11.91 20.21 1.80
N ARG A 146 11.59 21.30 1.11
CA ARG A 146 10.27 21.50 0.51
C ARG A 146 10.30 21.04 -0.94
N ARG A 147 9.21 20.41 -1.39
CA ARG A 147 8.97 20.11 -2.81
C ARG A 147 8.05 21.16 -3.40
N THR A 148 8.04 21.26 -4.72
CA THR A 148 7.18 22.18 -5.46
C THR A 148 6.37 21.40 -6.49
N LEU A 149 5.09 21.75 -6.61
CA LEU A 149 4.18 21.27 -7.64
C LEU A 149 3.35 22.47 -8.11
N GLY A 150 3.35 22.77 -9.41
CA GLY A 150 2.72 23.99 -9.91
C GLY A 150 3.26 25.24 -9.20
N LYS A 151 2.38 25.96 -8.50
CA LYS A 151 2.68 27.14 -7.68
C LYS A 151 2.68 26.87 -6.18
N ILE A 152 2.54 25.63 -5.74
CA ILE A 152 2.61 25.29 -4.31
C ILE A 152 3.97 24.71 -3.94
N SER A 153 4.46 25.09 -2.76
CA SER A 153 5.59 24.48 -2.09
C SER A 153 5.13 23.83 -0.79
N PHE A 154 5.53 22.60 -0.53
CA PHE A 154 5.06 21.78 0.59
C PHE A 154 6.17 20.94 1.22
N LEU A 155 6.01 20.56 2.48
CA LEU A 155 6.92 19.67 3.20
C LEU A 155 6.64 18.22 2.84
N GLN A 156 7.69 17.42 2.62
CA GLN A 156 7.55 15.97 2.48
C GLN A 156 7.19 15.36 3.84
N PRO A 157 6.15 14.51 3.92
CA PRO A 157 5.80 13.83 5.14
C PRO A 157 6.86 12.84 5.57
N ASP A 158 7.05 12.76 6.88
CA ASP A 158 7.72 11.62 7.48
C ASP A 158 6.81 10.38 7.30
N PRO A 159 7.27 9.32 6.62
CA PRO A 159 6.46 8.12 6.45
C PRO A 159 6.09 7.43 7.77
N ALA A 160 6.82 7.67 8.86
CA ALA A 160 6.46 7.20 10.18
C ALA A 160 5.23 7.92 10.76
N SER A 161 4.82 9.06 10.17
CA SER A 161 3.55 9.73 10.51
C SER A 161 2.32 9.03 9.91
N GLY A 162 2.50 8.18 8.90
CA GLY A 162 1.38 7.57 8.18
C GLY A 162 0.61 8.52 7.26
N VAL A 163 1.16 9.71 7.03
CA VAL A 163 0.64 10.70 6.08
C VAL A 163 1.49 10.67 4.81
N GLN A 164 0.84 10.78 3.64
CA GLN A 164 1.51 10.82 2.35
C GLN A 164 0.94 11.89 1.42
N TRP A 165 1.74 12.24 0.42
CA TRP A 165 1.34 13.07 -0.71
C TRP A 165 1.25 12.22 -1.97
N THR A 166 0.12 12.30 -2.66
CA THR A 166 -0.08 11.72 -3.99
C THR A 166 -0.33 12.85 -5.00
N PHE A 167 0.12 12.65 -6.23
CA PHE A 167 -0.07 13.59 -7.33
C PHE A 167 -1.14 13.04 -8.26
N GLU A 168 -2.17 13.85 -8.54
CA GLU A 168 -3.21 13.49 -9.48
C GLU A 168 -3.41 14.59 -10.52
N ILE A 169 -3.78 14.15 -11.72
CA ILE A 169 -4.21 15.00 -12.81
C ILE A 169 -5.64 14.57 -13.12
N ASP A 170 -6.60 15.44 -12.88
CA ASP A 170 -8.02 15.17 -13.11
C ASP A 170 -8.56 15.94 -14.32
N ASP A 171 -9.59 15.41 -14.97
CA ASP A 171 -10.23 15.99 -16.16
C ASP A 171 -11.42 16.88 -15.73
N PRO A 172 -11.52 18.17 -16.13
CA PRO A 172 -10.78 18.84 -17.19
C PRO A 172 -9.60 19.70 -16.71
N GLY A 173 -8.43 19.08 -16.52
CA GLY A 173 -7.12 19.73 -16.61
C GLY A 173 -6.56 20.31 -15.31
N GLY A 174 -6.97 19.82 -14.15
CA GLY A 174 -6.44 20.27 -12.85
C GLY A 174 -5.29 19.41 -12.35
N MET A 175 -4.21 20.04 -11.86
CA MET A 175 -3.13 19.37 -11.14
C MET A 175 -3.40 19.48 -9.64
N PHE A 176 -3.51 18.34 -8.97
CA PHE A 176 -3.84 18.27 -7.55
C PHE A 176 -2.75 17.54 -6.77
N LEU A 177 -2.53 18.03 -5.55
CA LEU A 177 -1.76 17.37 -4.52
C LEU A 177 -2.74 16.80 -3.49
N LEU A 178 -2.75 15.48 -3.30
CA LEU A 178 -3.62 14.82 -2.33
C LEU A 178 -2.86 14.53 -1.05
N LEU A 179 -3.32 15.10 0.06
CA LEU A 179 -2.88 14.72 1.39
C LEU A 179 -3.68 13.50 1.83
N GLN A 180 -3.01 12.40 2.17
CA GLN A 180 -3.70 11.14 2.45
C GLN A 180 -3.16 10.43 3.69
N THR A 181 -4.06 9.72 4.36
CA THR A 181 -3.80 8.61 5.27
C THR A 181 -4.62 7.41 4.77
N ALA A 182 -4.51 6.25 5.41
CA ALA A 182 -5.35 5.09 5.06
C ALA A 182 -6.88 5.34 5.23
N ARG A 183 -7.28 6.39 5.97
CA ARG A 183 -8.68 6.69 6.30
C ARG A 183 -9.11 8.11 5.94
N SER A 184 -8.19 8.95 5.51
CA SER A 184 -8.42 10.36 5.24
C SER A 184 -7.78 10.80 3.94
N GLU A 185 -8.41 11.75 3.26
CA GLU A 185 -7.95 12.32 2.01
C GLU A 185 -8.45 13.75 1.86
N VAL A 186 -7.61 14.62 1.30
CA VAL A 186 -8.04 15.92 0.77
C VAL A 186 -7.17 16.36 -0.40
N ALA A 187 -7.79 16.90 -1.44
CA ALA A 187 -7.07 17.46 -2.58
C ALA A 187 -6.76 18.95 -2.37
N ILE A 188 -5.58 19.37 -2.80
CA ILE A 188 -5.13 20.76 -2.86
C ILE A 188 -4.81 21.08 -4.31
N ASP A 189 -5.41 22.14 -4.83
CA ASP A 189 -5.13 22.66 -6.17
C ASP A 189 -3.68 23.19 -6.24
N ALA A 190 -2.89 22.68 -7.19
CA ALA A 190 -1.48 23.00 -7.28
C ALA A 190 -1.18 24.41 -7.82
N GLU A 191 -2.17 25.07 -8.43
CA GLU A 191 -2.03 26.42 -8.97
C GLU A 191 -2.41 27.50 -7.95
N THR A 192 -3.36 27.21 -7.08
CA THR A 192 -3.96 28.18 -6.16
C THR A 192 -3.68 27.87 -4.70
N GLY A 193 -3.29 26.64 -4.37
CA GLY A 193 -3.21 26.11 -3.01
C GLY A 193 -4.57 25.97 -2.33
N ALA A 194 -5.67 26.08 -3.07
CA ALA A 194 -7.00 25.93 -2.51
C ALA A 194 -7.30 24.48 -2.15
N VAL A 195 -7.82 24.27 -0.95
CA VAL A 195 -8.25 22.96 -0.46
C VAL A 195 -9.64 22.65 -1.05
N SER A 196 -9.75 21.55 -1.78
CA SER A 196 -11.03 21.08 -2.30
C SER A 196 -11.87 20.48 -1.17
N GLN A 197 -13.02 21.11 -0.89
CA GLN A 197 -13.98 20.60 0.09
C GLN A 197 -14.81 19.45 -0.46
N GLU A 198 -14.90 19.30 -1.77
CA GLU A 198 -15.71 18.27 -2.44
C GLU A 198 -15.07 16.89 -2.32
N THR A 199 -13.74 16.82 -2.32
CA THR A 199 -12.98 15.57 -2.17
C THR A 199 -12.54 15.29 -0.74
N ALA A 200 -12.74 16.25 0.18
CA ALA A 200 -12.31 16.12 1.56
C ALA A 200 -13.09 15.03 2.31
N ARG A 201 -12.40 13.94 2.64
CA ARG A 201 -12.88 12.89 3.53
C ARG A 201 -11.88 12.79 4.66
N ILE A 202 -12.11 13.48 5.78
CA ILE A 202 -11.11 13.56 6.86
C ILE A 202 -11.70 12.96 8.14
N HIS A 203 -11.07 11.88 8.62
CA HIS A 203 -11.39 11.29 9.91
C HIS A 203 -11.09 12.27 11.05
N ALA A 204 -11.89 12.26 12.12
CA ALA A 204 -11.80 13.24 13.20
C ALA A 204 -10.40 13.34 13.83
N ASP A 205 -9.76 12.19 14.05
CA ASP A 205 -8.40 12.09 14.60
C ASP A 205 -7.33 12.73 13.70
N ASP A 206 -7.58 12.80 12.39
CA ASP A 206 -6.60 13.30 11.42
C ASP A 206 -6.78 14.80 11.17
N LYS A 207 -7.92 15.40 11.57
CA LYS A 207 -8.29 16.77 11.22
C LYS A 207 -7.22 17.79 11.62
N VAL A 208 -6.74 17.73 12.85
CA VAL A 208 -5.72 18.65 13.36
C VAL A 208 -4.40 18.46 12.61
N ALA A 209 -4.02 17.21 12.33
CA ALA A 209 -2.82 16.89 11.56
C ALA A 209 -2.88 17.44 10.12
N PHE A 210 -4.02 17.27 9.45
CA PHE A 210 -4.25 17.79 8.11
C PHE A 210 -4.20 19.32 8.07
N ASP A 211 -4.89 19.98 9.00
CA ASP A 211 -4.87 21.45 9.11
C ASP A 211 -3.44 21.97 9.29
N ARG A 212 -2.63 21.28 10.10
CA ARG A 212 -1.22 21.62 10.28
C ARG A 212 -0.41 21.47 9.01
N TYR A 213 -0.58 20.40 8.23
CA TYR A 213 0.09 20.25 6.94
C TYR A 213 -0.31 21.35 5.96
N ILE A 214 -1.62 21.56 5.79
CA ILE A 214 -2.18 22.53 4.86
C ILE A 214 -1.66 23.94 5.18
N ALA A 215 -1.63 24.30 6.47
CA ALA A 215 -1.10 25.60 6.92
C ALA A 215 0.39 25.80 6.60
N THR A 216 1.15 24.73 6.35
CA THR A 216 2.54 24.86 5.90
C THR A 216 2.67 25.14 4.42
N ILE A 217 1.64 24.89 3.59
CA ILE A 217 1.72 25.07 2.13
C ILE A 217 1.94 26.55 1.80
N GLN A 218 2.86 26.79 0.88
CA GLN A 218 3.25 28.14 0.46
C GLN A 218 2.96 28.30 -1.03
N ILE A 219 2.41 29.44 -1.42
CA ILE A 219 2.33 29.82 -2.83
C ILE A 219 3.67 30.44 -3.23
N VAL A 220 4.30 29.86 -4.24
CA VAL A 220 5.51 30.39 -4.88
C VAL A 220 5.09 31.19 -6.11
N GLU A 221 5.18 32.52 -6.01
CA GLU A 221 5.08 33.39 -7.18
C GLU A 221 6.34 33.20 -8.05
N LYS A 222 6.14 33.10 -9.37
CA LYS A 222 7.25 33.06 -10.34
C LYS A 222 7.80 34.46 -10.60
#